data_AF-A0A535WI44-F1
#
_entry.id   AF-A0A535WI44-F1
#
_cell.length_a   1.000
_cell.length_b   1.000
_cell.length_c   1.000
_cell.angle_alpha   90.00
_cell.angle_beta   90.00
_cell.angle_gamma   90.00
#
_symmetry.space_group_name_H-M   'P 1'
#
loop_
_entity.id
_entity.type
_entity.pdbx_description
1 polymer ?
#
loop_
_entity_poly.entity_id
_entity_poly.type
_entity_poly.pdbx_seq_one_letter_code
_entity_poly.pdbx_strand_id
1 'polypeptide(L)'
;MITLAARGGVTYRARRVRNYRDYLEIDKSFAYLSWLYQSNWGVLMAPGAEENWTLSVQHSIEDVQRYVDNFAEIGPRPTPVARPLDKDGPSHRARPAS
;
A
#
# COMPACT_ATOMS: atom_id res chain seq x y z
N MET A 1 3.15 -13.51 -25.40
CA MET A 1 2.12 -13.50 -24.33
C MET A 1 2.25 -12.19 -23.58
N ILE A 2 1.31 -11.26 -23.74
CA ILE A 2 1.34 -9.97 -23.04
C ILE A 2 0.58 -10.20 -21.72
N THR A 3 1.30 -10.29 -20.60
CA THR A 3 0.70 -10.33 -19.27
C THR A 3 0.63 -8.91 -18.72
N LEU A 4 -0.57 -8.33 -18.68
CA LEU A 4 -0.84 -7.13 -17.89
C LEU A 4 -0.93 -7.56 -16.43
N ALA A 5 0.07 -7.22 -15.62
CA ALA A 5 0.05 -7.46 -14.18
C ALA A 5 0.00 -6.11 -13.45
N ALA A 6 -0.97 -5.96 -12.54
CA ALA A 6 -1.03 -4.84 -11.63
C ALA A 6 -0.35 -5.23 -10.32
N ARG A 7 0.62 -4.42 -9.86
CA ARG A 7 1.20 -4.53 -8.53
C ARG A 7 0.66 -3.41 -7.66
N GLY A 8 0.17 -3.75 -6.49
CA GLY A 8 -0.23 -2.80 -5.45
C GLY A 8 0.48 -3.11 -4.14
N GLY A 9 0.51 -2.11 -3.26
CA GLY A 9 1.12 -2.20 -1.95
C GLY A 9 0.40 -1.29 -0.96
N VAL A 10 0.18 -1.77 0.27
CA VAL A 10 -0.33 -0.97 1.38
C VAL A 10 0.72 -0.91 2.48
N THR A 11 0.93 0.31 2.98
CA THR A 11 1.90 0.59 4.03
C THR A 11 1.22 1.29 5.20
N TYR A 12 1.32 0.70 6.39
CA TYR A 12 0.66 1.20 7.60
C TYR A 12 1.49 2.29 8.28
N ARG A 13 1.24 3.55 7.92
CA ARG A 13 1.87 4.71 8.56
C ARG A 13 0.94 5.92 8.55
N ALA A 14 0.89 6.65 9.68
CA ALA A 14 0.08 7.86 9.80
C ALA A 14 0.53 9.01 8.86
N ARG A 15 1.81 9.01 8.47
CA ARG A 15 2.40 10.01 7.56
C ARG A 15 2.82 9.36 6.26
N ARG A 16 2.58 10.06 5.14
CA ARG A 16 2.94 9.62 3.80
C ARG A 16 4.42 9.23 3.71
N VAL A 17 4.70 8.06 3.16
CA VAL A 17 6.06 7.58 2.85
C VAL A 17 6.55 8.27 1.58
N ARG A 18 7.72 8.93 1.64
CA ARG A 18 8.32 9.61 0.46
C ARG A 18 9.65 9.01 0.03
N ASN A 19 10.34 8.33 0.95
CA ASN A 19 11.64 7.74 0.69
C ASN A 19 11.81 6.45 1.49
N TYR A 20 12.89 5.73 1.21
CA TYR A 20 13.19 4.46 1.87
C TYR A 20 13.46 4.61 3.38
N ARG A 21 13.90 5.78 3.86
CA ARG A 21 14.13 6.00 5.30
C ARG A 21 12.82 6.05 6.08
N ASP A 22 11.80 6.70 5.51
CA ASP A 22 10.43 6.66 6.06
C ASP A 22 9.91 5.23 6.17
N TYR A 23 10.32 4.35 5.23
CA TYR A 23 9.92 2.95 5.23
C TYR A 23 10.57 2.16 6.38
N LEU A 24 11.81 2.46 6.74
CA LEU A 24 12.50 1.78 7.84
C LEU A 24 11.86 2.04 9.21
N GLU A 25 11.10 3.13 9.35
CA GLU A 25 10.43 3.53 10.59
C GLU A 25 9.02 2.91 10.74
N ILE A 26 8.55 2.12 9.78
CA ILE A 26 7.20 1.56 9.81
C ILE A 26 7.08 0.49 10.89
N ASP A 27 5.99 0.57 11.65
CA ASP A 27 5.59 -0.50 12.54
C ASP A 27 5.00 -1.68 11.75
N LYS A 28 5.75 -2.78 11.70
CA LYS A 28 5.40 -3.99 10.96
C LYS A 28 4.31 -4.82 11.65
N SER A 29 3.98 -4.52 12.91
CA SER A 29 2.94 -5.26 13.63
C SER A 29 1.56 -5.09 12.98
N PHE A 30 1.26 -3.90 12.44
CA PHE A 30 0.02 -3.64 11.71
C PHE A 30 -0.06 -4.41 10.39
N ALA A 31 1.04 -4.48 9.65
CA ALA A 31 1.10 -5.28 8.43
C ALA A 31 0.89 -6.78 8.74
N TYR A 32 1.48 -7.25 9.84
CA TYR A 32 1.30 -8.63 10.30
C TYR A 32 -0.15 -8.93 10.74
N LEU A 33 -0.79 -7.99 11.46
CA LEU A 33 -2.20 -8.11 11.83
C LEU A 33 -3.11 -8.15 10.61
N SER A 34 -2.87 -7.27 9.61
CA SER A 34 -3.62 -7.30 8.35
C SER A 34 -3.46 -8.65 7.64
N TRP A 35 -2.23 -9.15 7.53
CA TRP A 35 -1.97 -10.45 6.94
C TRP A 35 -2.71 -11.59 7.64
N LEU A 36 -2.73 -11.61 8.98
CA LEU A 36 -3.49 -12.59 9.76
C LEU A 36 -4.99 -12.51 9.49
N TYR A 37 -5.55 -11.29 9.47
CA TYR A 37 -6.95 -11.08 9.15
C TYR A 37 -7.25 -11.60 7.75
N GLN A 38 -6.55 -11.10 6.73
CA GLN A 38 -6.77 -11.51 5.34
C GLN A 38 -6.69 -13.02 5.14
N SER A 39 -5.69 -13.66 5.76
CA SER A 39 -5.51 -15.11 5.68
C SER A 39 -6.67 -15.88 6.33
N ASN A 40 -7.17 -15.40 7.48
CA ASN A 40 -8.30 -16.02 8.18
C ASN A 40 -9.62 -15.88 7.40
N TRP A 41 -9.78 -14.83 6.60
CA TRP A 41 -10.98 -14.55 5.80
C TRP A 41 -10.81 -14.85 4.31
N GLY A 42 -9.97 -15.84 3.98
CA GLY A 42 -9.93 -16.45 2.65
C GLY A 42 -9.15 -15.66 1.59
N VAL A 43 -8.21 -14.81 2.01
CA VAL A 43 -7.25 -14.11 1.15
C VAL A 43 -5.83 -14.45 1.58
N LEU A 44 -5.20 -15.40 0.88
CA LEU A 44 -3.84 -15.82 1.17
C LEU A 44 -2.81 -14.94 0.46
N MET A 45 -1.93 -14.34 1.24
CA MET A 45 -0.83 -13.52 0.75
C MET A 45 0.48 -13.96 1.40
N ALA A 46 1.61 -13.63 0.76
CA ALA A 46 2.91 -13.86 1.37
C ALA A 46 3.05 -12.97 2.62
N PRO A 47 3.54 -13.50 3.75
CA PRO A 47 3.80 -12.68 4.93
C PRO A 47 4.91 -11.67 4.61
N GLY A 48 4.69 -10.39 4.94
CA GLY A 48 5.61 -9.30 4.61
C GLY A 48 5.51 -8.12 5.57
N ALA A 49 6.53 -7.27 5.55
CA ALA A 49 6.57 -6.01 6.32
C ALA A 49 5.60 -4.95 5.79
N GLU A 50 5.16 -5.13 4.55
CA GLU A 50 4.16 -4.33 3.85
C GLU A 50 3.24 -5.28 3.09
N GLU A 51 2.02 -4.85 2.85
CA GLU A 51 1.01 -5.67 2.20
C GLU A 51 1.12 -5.50 0.69
N ASN A 52 1.95 -6.34 0.08
CA ASN A 52 2.17 -6.35 -1.36
C ASN A 52 1.31 -7.43 -2.03
N TRP A 53 0.60 -7.05 -3.09
CA TRP A 53 -0.20 -7.98 -3.88
C TRP A 53 0.10 -7.84 -5.38
N THR A 54 -0.01 -8.97 -6.07
CA THR A 54 0.10 -9.05 -7.53
C THR A 54 -1.17 -9.73 -8.03
N LEU A 55 -1.94 -9.03 -8.86
CA LEU A 55 -3.13 -9.61 -9.48
C LEU A 55 -2.76 -10.36 -10.75
N SER A 56 -3.35 -11.53 -10.91
CA SER A 56 -3.30 -12.35 -12.11
C SER A 56 -4.64 -12.30 -12.83
N VAL A 57 -4.64 -12.55 -14.15
CA VAL A 57 -5.86 -12.67 -14.98
C VAL A 57 -6.84 -13.75 -14.51
N GLN A 58 -6.40 -14.63 -13.60
CA GLN A 58 -7.25 -15.64 -12.97
C GLN A 58 -8.14 -15.08 -11.85
N HIS A 59 -7.85 -13.89 -11.32
CA HIS A 59 -8.65 -13.29 -10.26
C HIS A 59 -9.93 -12.69 -10.84
N SER A 60 -11.04 -13.01 -10.20
CA SER A 60 -12.33 -12.39 -10.46
C SER A 60 -12.45 -11.04 -9.75
N ILE A 61 -13.51 -10.29 -10.06
CA ILE A 61 -13.81 -9.04 -9.35
C ILE A 61 -14.17 -9.36 -7.90
N GLU A 62 -14.85 -10.48 -7.67
CA GLU A 62 -15.26 -10.96 -6.37
C GLU A 62 -14.06 -11.28 -5.47
N ASP A 63 -12.97 -11.80 -6.03
CA ASP A 63 -11.72 -12.04 -5.29
C ASP A 63 -11.09 -10.72 -4.81
N VAL A 64 -11.11 -9.69 -5.67
CA VAL A 64 -10.64 -8.34 -5.31
C VAL A 64 -11.57 -7.70 -4.28
N GLN A 65 -12.88 -7.86 -4.44
CA GLN A 65 -13.86 -7.29 -3.53
C GLN A 65 -13.73 -7.89 -2.12
N ARG A 66 -13.49 -9.20 -2.00
CA ARG A 66 -13.22 -9.85 -0.71
C ARG A 66 -12.04 -9.21 0.03
N TYR A 67 -10.95 -8.93 -0.68
CA TYR A 67 -9.80 -8.23 -0.09
C TYR A 67 -10.21 -6.84 0.43
N VAL A 68 -10.99 -6.09 -0.36
CA VAL A 68 -11.42 -4.73 -0.03
C VAL A 68 -12.36 -4.73 1.17
N ASP A 69 -13.32 -5.66 1.21
CA ASP A 69 -14.29 -5.79 2.30
C ASP A 69 -13.58 -6.12 3.61
N ASN A 70 -12.69 -7.10 3.60
CA ASN A 70 -11.89 -7.45 4.77
C ASN A 70 -11.03 -6.27 5.25
N PHE A 71 -10.41 -5.53 4.32
CA PHE A 71 -9.61 -4.34 4.66
C PHE A 71 -10.46 -3.23 5.29
N ALA A 72 -11.70 -3.04 4.82
CA ALA A 72 -12.64 -2.06 5.38
C ALA A 72 -13.09 -2.39 6.80
N GLU A 73 -13.08 -3.67 7.20
CA GLU A 73 -13.41 -4.10 8.57
C GLU A 73 -12.28 -3.84 9.56
N ILE A 74 -11.01 -3.90 9.13
CA ILE A 74 -9.83 -3.73 10.00
C ILE A 74 -9.63 -2.27 10.43
N GLY A 75 -10.11 -1.30 9.65
CA GLY A 75 -9.83 0.11 9.91
C GLY A 75 -10.93 1.07 9.45
N PRO A 76 -10.98 2.28 10.04
CA PRO A 76 -11.97 3.28 9.65
C PRO A 76 -11.78 3.67 8.18
N ARG A 77 -12.91 3.96 7.51
CA ARG A 77 -12.99 4.34 6.09
C ARG A 77 -11.86 5.32 5.72
N PRO A 78 -11.06 5.04 4.69
CA PRO A 78 -9.92 5.88 4.36
C PRO A 78 -10.39 7.31 4.04
N THR A 79 -9.85 8.28 4.76
CA THR A 79 -10.02 9.70 4.42
C THR A 79 -9.42 9.91 3.03
N PRO A 80 -10.15 10.51 2.07
CA PRO A 80 -9.61 10.74 0.73
C PRO A 80 -8.28 11.49 0.84
N VAL A 81 -7.22 10.89 0.32
CA VAL A 81 -5.94 11.58 0.22
C VAL A 81 -6.16 12.73 -0.77
N ALA A 82 -6.01 13.97 -0.29
CA ALA A 82 -6.10 15.14 -1.15
C ALA A 82 -5.22 14.92 -2.41
N ARG A 83 -5.78 15.29 -3.57
CA ARG A 83 -5.18 15.22 -4.91
C ARG A 83 -3.66 15.49 -4.84
N PRO A 84 -2.82 14.78 -5.63
CA PRO A 84 -1.38 15.04 -5.66
C PRO A 84 -1.13 16.53 -5.79
N LEU A 85 -0.38 17.09 -4.83
CA LEU A 85 0.23 18.40 -5.02
C LEU A 85 0.95 18.36 -6.36
N ASP A 86 0.57 19.32 -7.19
CA ASP A 86 1.27 19.76 -8.38
C ASP A 86 2.79 19.56 -8.24
N LYS A 87 3.38 18.92 -9.25
CA LYS A 87 4.81 18.63 -9.33
C LYS A 87 5.64 19.90 -9.61
N ASP A 88 4.99 21.04 -9.80
CA ASP A 88 5.59 22.32 -10.16
C ASP A 88 5.81 23.26 -8.95
N GLY A 89 5.78 22.73 -7.72
CA GLY A 89 6.31 23.43 -6.54
C GLY A 89 7.82 23.67 -6.65
N PRO A 90 8.35 24.83 -6.20
CA PRO A 90 9.64 25.34 -6.63
C PRO A 90 10.77 24.36 -6.31
N SER A 91 11.47 23.93 -7.35
CA SER A 91 12.66 23.11 -7.25
C SER A 91 13.67 23.82 -6.33
N HIS A 92 14.09 23.12 -5.26
CA HIS A 92 15.18 23.56 -4.41
C HIS A 92 16.44 23.72 -5.28
N ARG A 93 16.71 24.96 -5.68
CA ARG A 93 17.95 25.36 -6.33
C ARG A 93 19.08 25.07 -5.33
N ALA A 94 19.95 24.13 -5.69
CA ALA A 94 21.15 23.82 -4.93
C ALA A 94 21.95 25.10 -4.66
N ARG A 95 22.30 25.35 -3.39
CA ARG A 95 23.27 26.39 -3.03
C ARG A 95 24.64 25.97 -3.60
N PRO A 96 25.36 26.85 -4.31
CA PRO A 96 26.73 26.55 -4.72
C PRO A 96 27.63 26.45 -3.48
N ALA A 97 28.49 25.43 -3.48
CA ALA A 97 29.53 25.26 -2.48
C ALA A 97 30.52 26.43 -2.58
N SER A 98 30.78 27.07 -1.45
CA SER A 98 31.89 28.00 -1.21
C SER A 98 32.94 27.33 -0.35
#